data_AF-A0A174Z169-F1
#
_entry.id   AF-A0A174Z169-F1
#
_cell.length_a   1.000
_cell.length_b   1.000
_cell.length_c   1.000
_cell.angle_alpha   90.00
_cell.angle_beta   90.00
_cell.angle_gamma   90.00
#
_symmetry.space_group_name_H-M   'P 1'
#
loop_
_entity.id
_entity.type
_entity.pdbx_description
1 polymer ?
#
loop_
_entity_poly.entity_id
_entity_poly.type
_entity_poly.pdbx_seq_one_letter_code
_entity_poly.pdbx_strand_id
1 'polypeptide(L)'
;MRKYIDMGEGRKIIINDKDMLKSDGTLEIPDIGLGEVYRGKASYVVYDEEDIDDDLLKLVCARKYNEPLVIAETERFIIREMTVGDLPHLYELYHTLSDCPYVEPLYEYEDEKAFTIKYIENMYGFFGYGLWLVFDKKTGELVARAGVENRSIDGQNCQELGYLVKKSWQGKRVAWEVMNHIVNIAKDRLGLEELYICTVKTNIPSIQLALKLGFTLYAGDTDGMNIYRKKL
;
A
#
# COMPACT_ATOMS: atom_id res chain seq x y z
N MET A 1 2.48 -30.03 -12.93
CA MET A 1 1.19 -30.34 -12.28
C MET A 1 0.33 -29.09 -12.36
N ARG A 2 -0.87 -29.16 -12.93
CA ARG A 2 -1.74 -28.00 -13.11
C ARG A 2 -2.84 -28.00 -12.06
N LYS A 3 -2.98 -26.88 -11.33
CA LYS A 3 -4.00 -26.68 -10.29
C LYS A 3 -4.78 -25.40 -10.59
N TYR A 4 -6.05 -25.41 -10.21
CA TYR A 4 -6.91 -24.23 -10.22
C TYR A 4 -7.40 -23.97 -8.82
N ILE A 5 -7.28 -22.73 -8.37
CA ILE A 5 -7.87 -22.26 -7.12
C ILE A 5 -9.01 -21.33 -7.50
N ASP A 6 -10.20 -21.67 -7.03
CA ASP A 6 -11.40 -20.84 -7.17
C ASP A 6 -11.34 -19.72 -6.12
N MET A 7 -11.44 -18.48 -6.58
CA MET A 7 -11.42 -17.28 -5.74
C MET A 7 -12.84 -16.69 -5.55
N GLY A 8 -13.88 -17.41 -5.99
CA GLY A 8 -15.27 -16.94 -5.99
C GLY A 8 -15.58 -16.02 -7.17
N GLU A 9 -16.87 -15.75 -7.39
CA GLU A 9 -17.34 -14.79 -8.42
C GLU A 9 -16.84 -15.09 -9.86
N GLY A 10 -16.53 -16.36 -10.15
CA GLY A 10 -15.95 -16.78 -11.43
C GLY A 10 -14.46 -16.47 -11.59
N ARG A 11 -13.80 -15.96 -10.54
CA ARG A 11 -12.36 -15.71 -10.51
C ARG A 11 -11.59 -16.99 -10.21
N LYS A 12 -10.44 -17.17 -10.88
CA LYS A 12 -9.59 -18.35 -10.69
C LYS A 12 -8.11 -18.03 -10.83
N ILE A 13 -7.29 -18.71 -10.03
CA ILE A 13 -5.84 -18.69 -10.11
C ILE A 13 -5.35 -20.03 -10.67
N ILE A 14 -4.46 -19.97 -11.64
CA ILE A 14 -3.82 -21.10 -12.31
C ILE A 14 -2.42 -21.25 -11.75
N ILE A 15 -2.13 -22.40 -11.16
CA ILE A 15 -0.79 -22.75 -10.67
C ILE A 15 -0.25 -23.86 -11.56
N ASN A 16 1.00 -23.73 -12.01
CA ASN A 16 1.64 -24.77 -12.80
C ASN A 16 3.17 -24.72 -12.71
N ASP A 17 3.82 -25.85 -13.01
CA ASP A 17 5.28 -26.01 -13.04
C ASP A 17 5.93 -25.61 -14.39
N LYS A 18 5.12 -25.15 -15.35
CA LYS A 18 5.57 -24.66 -16.66
C LYS A 18 4.51 -23.84 -17.36
N ASP A 19 4.94 -23.00 -18.29
CA ASP A 19 4.07 -22.42 -19.32
C ASP A 19 3.52 -23.54 -20.23
N MET A 20 2.26 -23.43 -20.65
CA MET A 20 1.58 -24.46 -21.44
C MET A 20 1.22 -23.96 -22.82
N LEU A 21 1.70 -24.63 -23.87
CA LEU A 21 1.25 -24.35 -25.24
C LEU A 21 -0.15 -24.95 -25.45
N LYS A 22 -1.13 -24.09 -25.75
CA LYS A 22 -2.50 -24.49 -26.07
C LYS A 22 -2.57 -25.04 -27.50
N SER A 23 -3.66 -25.75 -27.80
CA SER A 23 -3.92 -26.33 -29.12
C SER A 23 -4.05 -25.30 -30.24
N ASP A 24 -4.42 -24.06 -29.91
CA ASP A 24 -4.49 -22.92 -30.83
C ASP A 24 -3.12 -22.24 -31.06
N GLY A 25 -2.05 -22.77 -30.47
CA GLY A 25 -0.69 -22.23 -30.57
C GLY A 25 -0.40 -21.07 -29.61
N THR A 26 -1.35 -20.66 -28.77
CA THR A 26 -1.12 -19.63 -27.75
C THR A 26 -0.44 -20.20 -26.51
N LEU A 27 0.40 -19.40 -25.85
CA LEU A 27 1.05 -19.79 -24.60
C LEU A 27 0.19 -19.38 -23.41
N GLU A 28 -0.18 -20.34 -22.57
CA GLU A 28 -0.79 -20.11 -21.27
C GLU A 28 0.30 -20.01 -20.21
N ILE A 29 0.45 -18.80 -19.67
CA ILE A 29 1.34 -18.55 -18.55
C ILE A 29 0.51 -18.77 -17.27
N PRO A 30 0.96 -19.59 -16.29
CA PRO A 30 0.26 -19.71 -15.03
C PRO A 30 0.33 -18.39 -14.25
N ASP A 31 -0.66 -18.15 -13.41
CA ASP A 31 -0.66 -16.96 -12.54
C ASP A 31 0.42 -17.10 -11.45
N ILE A 32 0.70 -18.35 -11.01
CA ILE A 32 1.80 -18.70 -10.11
C ILE A 32 2.59 -19.87 -10.73
N GLY A 33 3.89 -19.66 -10.97
CA GLY A 33 4.84 -20.72 -11.29
C GLY A 33 5.23 -21.50 -10.03
N LEU A 34 5.33 -22.83 -10.14
CA LEU A 34 5.63 -23.69 -9.00
C LEU A 34 6.89 -24.52 -9.23
N GLY A 35 7.78 -24.56 -8.22
CA GLY A 35 8.91 -25.48 -8.15
C GLY A 35 10.24 -24.88 -8.56
N GLU A 36 11.32 -25.43 -8.00
CA GLU A 36 12.72 -25.03 -8.25
C GLU A 36 13.11 -24.99 -9.72
N VAL A 37 12.52 -25.88 -10.52
CA VAL A 37 12.83 -26.05 -11.94
C VAL A 37 11.94 -25.21 -12.85
N TYR A 38 11.06 -24.37 -12.30
CA TYR A 38 10.23 -23.47 -13.11
C TYR A 38 11.10 -22.51 -13.93
N ARG A 39 10.88 -22.46 -15.24
CA ARG A 39 11.59 -21.57 -16.19
C ARG A 39 10.64 -20.81 -17.12
N GLY A 40 9.36 -20.68 -16.70
CA GLY A 40 8.30 -20.00 -17.46
C GLY A 40 8.26 -18.49 -17.23
N LYS A 41 7.15 -17.87 -17.62
CA LYS A 41 6.97 -16.40 -17.63
C LYS A 41 6.01 -15.87 -16.56
N ALA A 42 5.70 -16.67 -15.55
CA ALA A 42 4.78 -16.25 -14.49
C ALA A 42 5.36 -15.07 -13.71
N SER A 43 4.50 -14.11 -13.34
CA SER A 43 4.89 -12.96 -12.54
C SER A 43 5.21 -13.32 -11.08
N TYR A 44 4.66 -14.43 -10.60
CA TYR A 44 4.86 -14.96 -9.26
C TYR A 44 5.38 -16.38 -9.37
N VAL A 45 6.41 -16.71 -8.58
CA VAL A 45 6.99 -18.06 -8.55
C VAL A 45 7.23 -18.43 -7.10
N VAL A 46 6.77 -19.62 -6.71
CA VAL A 46 6.98 -20.20 -5.38
C VAL A 46 7.77 -21.50 -5.48
N TYR A 47 8.48 -21.84 -4.41
CA TYR A 47 9.29 -23.06 -4.37
C TYR A 47 8.38 -24.27 -4.12
N ASP A 48 7.57 -24.22 -3.06
CA ASP A 48 6.65 -25.28 -2.67
C ASP A 48 5.18 -24.81 -2.67
N GLU A 49 4.24 -25.76 -2.73
CA GLU A 49 2.81 -25.43 -2.62
C GLU A 49 2.46 -24.82 -1.25
N GLU A 50 3.23 -25.15 -0.21
CA GLU A 50 3.03 -24.65 1.15
C GLU A 50 3.32 -23.15 1.27
N ASP A 51 4.09 -22.59 0.33
CA ASP A 51 4.36 -21.14 0.24
C ASP A 51 3.19 -20.36 -0.38
N ILE A 52 2.15 -21.06 -0.88
CA ILE A 52 0.96 -20.44 -1.47
C ILE A 52 -0.07 -20.23 -0.37
N ASP A 53 0.06 -19.12 0.34
CA ASP A 53 -0.88 -18.69 1.36
C ASP A 53 -2.03 -17.82 0.80
N ASP A 54 -3.01 -17.53 1.66
CA ASP A 54 -4.18 -16.72 1.30
C ASP A 54 -3.81 -15.30 0.86
N ASP A 55 -2.71 -14.74 1.36
CA ASP A 55 -2.30 -13.36 1.07
C ASP A 55 -1.63 -13.26 -0.30
N LEU A 56 -0.82 -14.25 -0.68
CA LEU A 56 -0.32 -14.41 -2.03
C LEU A 56 -1.48 -14.62 -3.01
N LEU A 57 -2.45 -15.48 -2.69
CA LEU A 57 -3.60 -15.71 -3.55
C LEU A 57 -4.42 -14.42 -3.75
N LYS A 58 -4.68 -13.65 -2.69
CA LYS A 58 -5.35 -12.34 -2.81
C LYS A 58 -4.54 -11.37 -3.66
N LEU A 59 -3.23 -11.28 -3.47
CA LEU A 59 -2.34 -10.43 -4.27
C LEU A 59 -2.40 -10.80 -5.75
N VAL A 60 -2.21 -12.07 -6.07
CA VAL A 60 -2.20 -12.56 -7.46
C VAL A 60 -3.58 -12.37 -8.10
N CYS A 61 -4.66 -12.63 -7.36
CA CYS A 61 -6.02 -12.38 -7.82
C CYS A 61 -6.22 -10.89 -8.13
N ALA A 62 -5.88 -10.00 -7.19
CA ALA A 62 -6.02 -8.56 -7.37
C ALA A 62 -5.28 -8.06 -8.62
N ARG A 63 -4.06 -8.54 -8.83
CA ARG A 63 -3.23 -8.17 -9.99
C ARG A 63 -3.79 -8.73 -11.30
N LYS A 64 -4.24 -9.98 -11.31
CA LYS A 64 -4.85 -10.63 -12.48
C LYS A 64 -6.11 -9.91 -12.96
N TYR A 65 -6.93 -9.44 -12.03
CA TYR A 65 -8.22 -8.81 -12.33
C TYR A 65 -8.17 -7.28 -12.32
N ASN A 66 -7.00 -6.66 -12.13
CA ASN A 66 -6.80 -5.21 -12.03
C ASN A 66 -7.67 -4.58 -10.93
N GLU A 67 -7.73 -5.24 -9.77
CA GLU A 67 -8.48 -4.80 -8.60
C GLU A 67 -7.53 -4.28 -7.52
N PRO A 68 -7.94 -3.29 -6.71
CA PRO A 68 -7.12 -2.80 -5.61
C PRO A 68 -7.02 -3.87 -4.52
N LEU A 69 -5.80 -4.20 -4.10
CA LEU A 69 -5.60 -5.13 -3.00
C LEU A 69 -6.05 -4.50 -1.67
N VAL A 70 -6.85 -5.25 -0.90
CA VAL A 70 -7.11 -4.93 0.52
C VAL A 70 -5.87 -5.32 1.33
N ILE A 71 -5.24 -4.32 1.94
CA ILE A 71 -3.99 -4.46 2.67
C ILE A 71 -4.23 -4.90 4.10
N ALA A 72 -5.25 -4.31 4.74
CA ALA A 72 -5.69 -4.68 6.06
C ALA A 72 -7.10 -4.16 6.34
N GLU A 73 -7.70 -4.77 7.34
CA GLU A 73 -8.92 -4.30 7.97
C GLU A 73 -8.63 -4.01 9.43
N THR A 74 -9.07 -2.85 9.90
CA THR A 74 -9.10 -2.52 11.32
C THR A 74 -10.51 -2.75 11.88
N GLU A 75 -10.74 -2.39 13.14
CA GLU A 75 -12.08 -2.39 13.71
C GLU A 75 -13.05 -1.53 12.89
N ARG A 76 -12.61 -0.34 12.44
CA ARG A 76 -13.46 0.65 11.77
C ARG A 76 -13.18 0.85 10.29
N PHE A 77 -12.01 0.48 9.80
CA PHE A 77 -11.54 0.89 8.49
C PHE A 77 -11.10 -0.27 7.60
N ILE A 78 -11.25 -0.07 6.30
CA ILE A 78 -10.61 -0.88 5.25
C ILE A 78 -9.44 -0.06 4.70
N ILE A 79 -8.25 -0.64 4.68
CA ILE A 79 -7.05 -0.05 4.08
C ILE A 79 -6.80 -0.81 2.78
N ARG A 80 -6.86 -0.12 1.64
CA ARG A 80 -6.65 -0.73 0.33
C ARG A 80 -5.88 0.15 -0.63
N GLU A 81 -5.31 -0.46 -1.65
CA GLU A 81 -4.73 0.25 -2.80
C GLU A 81 -5.72 1.21 -3.44
N MET A 82 -5.18 2.29 -4.00
CA MET A 82 -5.96 3.26 -4.78
C MET A 82 -6.27 2.73 -6.18
N THR A 83 -7.35 3.23 -6.75
CA THR A 83 -7.71 3.09 -8.15
C THR A 83 -7.92 4.47 -8.75
N VAL A 84 -7.89 4.57 -10.09
CA VAL A 84 -8.24 5.82 -10.78
C VAL A 84 -9.67 6.26 -10.48
N GLY A 85 -10.58 5.32 -10.17
CA GLY A 85 -11.96 5.62 -9.78
C GLY A 85 -12.09 6.34 -8.44
N ASP A 86 -11.03 6.33 -7.61
CA ASP A 86 -11.04 7.00 -6.31
C ASP A 86 -10.74 8.50 -6.39
N LEU A 87 -10.26 9.00 -7.54
CA LEU A 87 -9.83 10.39 -7.70
C LEU A 87 -10.87 11.42 -7.24
N PRO A 88 -12.17 11.34 -7.62
CA PRO A 88 -13.16 12.30 -7.14
C PRO A 88 -13.22 12.40 -5.61
N HIS A 89 -13.16 11.27 -4.91
CA HIS A 89 -13.15 11.22 -3.45
C HIS A 89 -11.82 11.70 -2.86
N LEU A 90 -10.70 11.43 -3.54
CA LEU A 90 -9.38 11.91 -3.16
C LEU A 90 -9.33 13.44 -3.22
N TYR A 91 -9.82 14.05 -4.30
CA TYR A 91 -9.93 15.51 -4.42
C TYR A 91 -10.84 16.11 -3.35
N GLU A 92 -11.98 15.48 -3.06
CA GLU A 92 -12.86 15.92 -1.97
C GLU A 92 -12.10 15.92 -0.63
N LEU A 93 -11.36 14.85 -0.33
CA LEU A 93 -10.57 14.75 0.88
C LEU A 93 -9.54 15.89 0.96
N TYR A 94 -8.73 16.08 -0.08
CA TYR A 94 -7.70 17.13 -0.11
C TYR A 94 -8.30 18.53 -0.04
N HIS A 95 -9.47 18.75 -0.64
CA HIS A 95 -10.19 20.02 -0.52
C HIS A 95 -10.53 20.36 0.94
N THR A 96 -10.93 19.36 1.75
CA THR A 96 -11.17 19.56 3.19
C THR A 96 -9.92 19.98 3.98
N LEU A 97 -8.74 19.79 3.39
CA LEU A 97 -7.43 20.08 3.99
C LEU A 97 -6.72 21.27 3.33
N SER A 98 -7.41 22.03 2.47
CA SER A 98 -6.85 23.19 1.77
C SER A 98 -6.32 24.30 2.69
N ASP A 99 -6.80 24.35 3.94
CA ASP A 99 -6.33 25.26 4.99
C ASP A 99 -5.15 24.71 5.82
N CYS A 100 -4.72 23.47 5.56
CA CYS A 100 -3.65 22.81 6.29
C CYS A 100 -2.28 23.14 5.67
N PRO A 101 -1.38 23.85 6.38
CA PRO A 101 -0.10 24.27 5.82
C PRO A 101 0.91 23.14 5.66
N TYR A 102 0.57 21.91 6.06
CA TYR A 102 1.45 20.74 6.04
C TYR A 102 1.10 19.74 4.93
N VAL A 103 0.07 20.02 4.14
CA VAL A 103 -0.41 19.14 3.07
C VAL A 103 -0.11 19.80 1.73
N GLU A 104 0.65 19.11 0.90
CA GLU A 104 0.84 19.50 -0.49
C GLU A 104 -0.44 19.20 -1.29
N PRO A 105 -0.88 20.11 -2.17
CA PRO A 105 -2.04 19.88 -3.01
C PRO A 105 -1.77 18.78 -4.03
N LEU A 106 -2.84 18.14 -4.51
CA LEU A 106 -2.79 17.27 -5.69
C LEU A 106 -2.46 18.10 -6.94
N TYR A 107 -2.03 17.42 -8.00
CA TYR A 107 -1.92 18.06 -9.32
C TYR A 107 -3.30 18.43 -9.88
N GLU A 108 -3.33 19.07 -11.05
CA GLU A 108 -4.56 19.20 -11.83
C GLU A 108 -5.06 17.82 -12.28
N TYR A 109 -6.37 17.67 -12.49
CA TYR A 109 -7.03 16.35 -12.58
C TYR A 109 -6.39 15.37 -13.57
N GLU A 110 -6.07 15.82 -14.79
CA GLU A 110 -5.47 14.94 -15.80
C GLU A 110 -4.03 14.53 -15.47
N ASP A 111 -3.26 15.44 -14.86
CA ASP A 111 -1.89 15.15 -14.42
C ASP A 111 -1.90 14.22 -13.20
N GLU A 112 -2.80 14.43 -12.24
CA GLU A 112 -2.98 13.55 -11.07
C GLU A 112 -3.44 12.15 -11.50
N LYS A 113 -4.31 12.07 -12.52
CA LYS A 113 -4.74 10.80 -13.09
C LYS A 113 -3.58 10.06 -13.75
N ALA A 114 -2.78 10.74 -14.56
CA ALA A 114 -1.59 10.16 -15.17
C ALA A 114 -0.55 9.73 -14.12
N PHE A 115 -0.38 10.54 -13.07
CA PHE A 115 0.46 10.23 -11.91
C PHE A 115 -0.06 8.99 -11.17
N THR A 116 -1.36 8.92 -10.88
CA THR A 116 -2.00 7.82 -10.15
C THR A 116 -1.87 6.49 -10.90
N ILE A 117 -2.03 6.48 -12.23
CA ILE A 117 -1.82 5.26 -13.04
C ILE A 117 -0.38 4.76 -12.86
N LYS A 118 0.60 5.64 -13.03
CA LYS A 118 2.02 5.29 -12.84
C LYS A 118 2.31 4.87 -11.40
N TYR A 119 1.68 5.53 -10.43
CA TYR A 119 1.84 5.20 -9.02
C TYR A 119 1.35 3.77 -8.75
N ILE A 120 0.17 3.40 -9.24
CA ILE A 120 -0.37 2.03 -9.09
C ILE A 120 0.56 1.00 -9.73
N GLU A 121 1.01 1.25 -10.96
CA GLU A 121 1.91 0.33 -11.69
C GLU A 121 3.26 0.14 -10.99
N ASN A 122 3.86 1.23 -10.50
CA ASN A 122 5.22 1.20 -9.97
C ASN A 122 5.26 0.93 -8.46
N MET A 123 4.48 1.65 -7.66
CA MET A 123 4.53 1.47 -6.20
C MET A 123 3.93 0.12 -5.80
N TYR A 124 2.70 -0.15 -6.21
CA TYR A 124 2.06 -1.41 -5.84
C TYR A 124 2.55 -2.61 -6.66
N GLY A 125 2.87 -2.40 -7.94
CA GLY A 125 3.34 -3.47 -8.81
C GLY A 125 4.77 -3.91 -8.51
N PHE A 126 5.68 -2.97 -8.23
CA PHE A 126 7.10 -3.29 -7.99
C PHE A 126 7.47 -3.34 -6.51
N PHE A 127 7.13 -2.33 -5.71
CA PHE A 127 7.49 -2.31 -4.29
C PHE A 127 6.55 -3.14 -3.41
N GLY A 128 5.31 -3.38 -3.87
CA GLY A 128 4.31 -4.12 -3.09
C GLY A 128 3.73 -3.32 -1.91
N TYR A 129 4.08 -2.04 -1.80
CA TYR A 129 3.56 -1.10 -0.80
C TYR A 129 3.45 0.32 -1.37
N GLY A 130 2.78 1.20 -0.63
CA GLY A 130 2.59 2.61 -0.98
C GLY A 130 1.67 3.31 0.01
N LEU A 131 1.27 4.53 -0.31
CA LEU A 131 0.14 5.24 0.28
C LEU A 131 -1.18 4.63 -0.16
N TRP A 132 -1.86 3.98 0.77
CA TRP A 132 -3.17 3.39 0.57
C TRP A 132 -4.29 4.37 0.93
N LEU A 133 -5.51 4.02 0.52
CA LEU A 133 -6.72 4.71 0.88
C LEU A 133 -7.43 3.99 2.03
N VAL A 134 -8.00 4.78 2.93
CA VAL A 134 -8.65 4.31 4.16
C VAL A 134 -10.14 4.65 4.07
N PHE A 135 -10.97 3.62 4.09
CA PHE A 135 -12.42 3.74 3.99
C PHE A 135 -13.09 3.38 5.31
N ASP A 136 -14.06 4.17 5.74
CA ASP A 136 -14.93 3.81 6.86
C ASP A 136 -15.82 2.61 6.47
N LYS A 137 -15.78 1.55 7.28
CA LYS A 137 -16.54 0.32 7.00
C LYS A 137 -18.06 0.52 7.01
N LYS A 138 -18.55 1.51 7.77
CA LYS A 138 -19.98 1.72 7.95
C LYS A 138 -20.58 2.51 6.79
N THR A 139 -19.87 3.53 6.31
CA THR A 139 -20.39 4.44 5.27
C THR A 139 -19.78 4.23 3.89
N GLY A 140 -18.62 3.58 3.81
CA GLY A 140 -17.81 3.53 2.59
C GLY A 140 -17.11 4.85 2.26
N GLU A 141 -17.11 5.83 3.18
CA GLU A 141 -16.48 7.13 2.97
C GLU A 141 -14.94 7.00 2.98
N LEU A 142 -14.26 7.68 2.05
CA LEU A 142 -12.82 7.87 2.11
C LEU A 142 -12.46 8.85 3.24
N VAL A 143 -11.77 8.36 4.27
CA VAL A 143 -11.49 9.14 5.49
C VAL A 143 -10.02 9.53 5.64
N ALA A 144 -9.09 8.82 4.99
CA ALA A 144 -7.67 9.09 5.08
C ALA A 144 -6.91 8.49 3.88
N ARG A 145 -5.70 9.01 3.66
CA ARG A 145 -4.66 8.39 2.85
C ARG A 145 -3.48 8.14 3.78
N ALA A 146 -2.95 6.92 3.80
CA ALA A 146 -1.91 6.52 4.75
C ALA A 146 -1.13 5.32 4.21
N GLY A 147 0.16 5.26 4.48
CA GLY A 147 0.99 4.14 4.02
C GLY A 147 2.47 4.35 4.20
N VAL A 148 3.23 3.60 3.42
CA VAL A 148 4.70 3.60 3.40
C VAL A 148 5.17 4.15 2.06
N GLU A 149 6.09 5.10 2.08
CA GLU A 149 6.75 5.70 0.91
C GLU A 149 8.25 5.49 0.97
N ASN A 150 8.92 5.65 -0.18
CA ASN A 150 10.37 5.64 -0.27
C ASN A 150 10.90 7.07 -0.14
N ARG A 151 11.84 7.32 0.77
CA ARG A 151 12.49 8.62 0.97
C ARG A 151 14.00 8.45 1.10
N SER A 152 14.76 9.38 0.52
CA SER A 152 16.20 9.49 0.77
C SER A 152 16.46 10.16 2.13
N ILE A 153 17.08 9.45 3.07
CA ILE A 153 17.53 9.96 4.37
C ILE A 153 19.00 9.62 4.52
N ASP A 154 19.85 10.62 4.79
CA ASP A 154 21.31 10.47 4.86
C ASP A 154 21.94 9.79 3.62
N GLY A 155 21.33 10.03 2.45
CA GLY A 155 21.76 9.42 1.18
C GLY A 155 21.38 7.95 1.01
N GLN A 156 20.58 7.38 1.92
CA GLN A 156 20.06 6.02 1.83
C GLN A 156 18.57 6.03 1.52
N ASN A 157 18.11 5.02 0.77
CA ASN A 157 16.69 4.82 0.55
C ASN A 157 16.06 4.18 1.80
N CYS A 158 15.14 4.89 2.43
CA CYS A 158 14.46 4.51 3.67
C CYS A 158 12.95 4.49 3.48
N GLN A 159 12.27 3.69 4.29
CA GLN A 159 10.80 3.62 4.31
C GLN A 159 10.22 4.62 5.30
N GLU A 160 9.39 5.52 4.79
CA GLU A 160 8.74 6.58 5.54
C GLU A 160 7.24 6.32 5.65
N LEU A 161 6.70 6.50 6.86
CA LEU A 161 5.26 6.54 7.09
C LEU A 161 4.70 7.93 6.76
N GLY A 162 3.79 7.97 5.78
CA GLY A 162 3.05 9.17 5.39
C GLY A 162 1.55 9.01 5.66
N TYR A 163 0.88 10.09 6.07
CA TYR A 163 -0.58 10.09 6.22
C TYR A 163 -1.22 11.48 6.16
N LEU A 164 -2.51 11.48 5.86
CA LEU A 164 -3.42 12.61 6.03
C LEU A 164 -4.83 12.08 6.34
N VAL A 165 -5.60 12.84 7.12
CA VAL A 165 -6.96 12.46 7.55
C VAL A 165 -7.92 13.59 7.20
N LYS A 166 -9.04 13.23 6.56
CA LYS A 166 -10.13 14.14 6.21
C LYS A 166 -10.54 14.98 7.42
N LYS A 167 -10.77 16.29 7.23
CA LYS A 167 -10.95 17.24 8.35
C LYS A 167 -12.03 16.82 9.35
N SER A 168 -13.18 16.35 8.85
CA SER A 168 -14.32 15.88 9.66
C SER A 168 -14.03 14.60 10.46
N TRP A 169 -12.93 13.91 10.16
CA TRP A 169 -12.49 12.67 10.79
C TRP A 169 -11.28 12.86 11.72
N GLN A 170 -10.68 14.05 11.75
CA GLN A 170 -9.65 14.39 12.73
C GLN A 170 -10.22 14.36 14.15
N GLY A 171 -9.38 14.05 15.14
CA GLY A 171 -9.81 13.86 16.53
C GLY A 171 -10.59 12.55 16.81
N LYS A 172 -10.96 11.77 15.78
CA LYS A 172 -11.69 10.50 15.92
C LYS A 172 -10.78 9.25 15.94
N ARG A 173 -9.52 9.43 16.33
CA ARG A 173 -8.48 8.37 16.41
C ARG A 173 -8.16 7.63 15.09
N VAL A 174 -8.55 8.15 13.93
CA VAL A 174 -8.30 7.53 12.62
C VAL A 174 -6.80 7.29 12.39
N ALA A 175 -5.99 8.34 12.47
CA ALA A 175 -4.54 8.22 12.24
C ALA A 175 -3.87 7.23 13.19
N TRP A 176 -4.24 7.22 14.47
CA TRP A 176 -3.66 6.26 15.42
C TRP A 176 -4.00 4.81 15.07
N GLU A 177 -5.27 4.52 14.81
CA GLU A 177 -5.72 3.15 14.52
C GLU A 177 -5.09 2.61 13.23
N VAL A 178 -5.11 3.43 12.18
CA VAL A 178 -4.58 3.07 10.85
C VAL A 178 -3.07 2.94 10.89
N MET A 179 -2.35 3.95 11.38
CA MET A 179 -0.89 3.94 11.36
C MET A 179 -0.31 2.85 12.28
N ASN A 180 -0.99 2.51 13.38
CA ASN A 180 -0.57 1.40 14.22
C ASN A 180 -0.66 0.05 13.48
N HIS A 181 -1.70 -0.16 12.66
CA HIS A 181 -1.78 -1.36 11.82
C HIS A 181 -0.71 -1.35 10.73
N ILE A 182 -0.47 -0.20 10.08
CA ILE A 182 0.55 -0.08 9.04
C ILE A 182 1.95 -0.36 9.59
N VAL A 183 2.26 0.06 10.82
CA VAL A 183 3.52 -0.28 11.49
C VAL A 183 3.68 -1.79 11.67
N ASN A 184 2.62 -2.51 12.02
CA ASN A 184 2.66 -3.98 12.12
C ASN A 184 2.82 -4.61 10.73
N ILE A 185 2.11 -4.13 9.72
CA ILE A 185 2.24 -4.61 8.33
C ILE A 185 3.67 -4.42 7.82
N ALA A 186 4.27 -3.26 8.08
CA ALA A 186 5.64 -2.95 7.71
C ALA A 186 6.64 -3.94 8.31
N LYS A 187 6.42 -4.34 9.56
CA LYS A 187 7.24 -5.35 10.23
C LYS A 187 6.97 -6.75 9.68
N ASP A 188 5.73 -7.20 9.82
CA ASP A 188 5.39 -8.62 9.72
C ASP A 188 5.27 -9.07 8.25
N ARG A 189 4.75 -8.20 7.38
CA ARG A 189 4.51 -8.50 5.97
C ARG A 189 5.60 -7.98 5.05
N LEU A 190 6.09 -6.76 5.30
CA LEU A 190 7.13 -6.15 4.45
C LEU A 190 8.56 -6.46 4.91
N GLY A 191 8.74 -7.06 6.09
CA GLY A 191 10.05 -7.46 6.62
C GLY A 191 10.98 -6.26 6.88
N LEU A 192 10.42 -5.07 7.12
CA LEU A 192 11.22 -3.87 7.36
C LEU A 192 11.82 -3.90 8.77
N GLU A 193 13.09 -3.53 8.88
CA GLU A 193 13.81 -3.47 10.17
C GLU A 193 13.60 -2.12 10.89
N GLU A 194 13.31 -1.07 10.13
CA GLU A 194 13.07 0.27 10.64
C GLU A 194 12.11 1.07 9.78
N LEU A 195 11.50 2.08 10.39
CA LEU A 195 10.64 3.06 9.72
C LEU A 195 10.98 4.47 10.17
N TYR A 196 10.66 5.41 9.29
CA TYR A 196 10.82 6.84 9.52
C TYR A 196 9.49 7.57 9.47
N ILE A 197 9.42 8.73 10.14
CA ILE A 197 8.39 9.75 9.94
C ILE A 197 9.12 11.08 9.81
N CYS A 198 8.91 11.80 8.72
CA CYS A 198 9.36 13.18 8.60
C CYS A 198 8.16 14.12 8.75
N THR A 199 8.29 15.13 9.59
CA THR A 199 7.20 16.09 9.81
C THR A 199 7.73 17.48 10.11
N VAL A 200 7.04 18.50 9.62
CA VAL A 200 7.38 19.90 9.90
C VAL A 200 7.42 20.11 11.42
N LYS A 201 8.43 20.83 11.93
CA LYS A 201 8.65 20.98 13.38
C LYS A 201 7.49 21.61 14.16
N THR A 202 6.59 22.32 13.48
CA THR A 202 5.39 22.94 14.05
C THR A 202 4.13 22.07 13.93
N ASN A 203 4.21 20.91 13.25
CA ASN A 203 3.08 19.99 13.10
C ASN A 203 2.91 19.13 14.36
N ILE A 204 2.43 19.77 15.43
CA ILE A 204 2.24 19.15 16.75
C ILE A 204 1.40 17.86 16.68
N PRO A 205 0.28 17.78 15.93
CA PRO A 205 -0.48 16.53 15.81
C PRO A 205 0.33 15.36 15.27
N SER A 206 1.14 15.57 14.24
CA SER A 206 2.00 14.52 13.67
C SER A 206 3.16 14.14 14.58
N ILE A 207 3.76 15.11 15.26
CA ILE A 207 4.79 14.84 16.28
C ILE A 207 4.23 13.96 17.40
N GLN A 208 3.05 14.31 17.92
CA GLN A 208 2.40 13.53 18.98
C GLN A 208 2.06 12.11 18.51
N LEU A 209 1.61 11.94 17.26
CA LEU A 209 1.35 10.62 16.70
C LEU A 209 2.62 9.79 16.59
N ALA A 210 3.72 10.36 16.07
CA ALA A 210 5.00 9.67 15.94
C ALA A 210 5.49 9.13 17.30
N LEU A 211 5.48 9.99 18.33
CA LEU A 211 5.85 9.60 19.70
C LEU A 211 4.92 8.52 20.25
N LYS A 212 3.60 8.63 20.02
CA LYS A 212 2.62 7.63 20.47
C LYS A 212 2.80 6.28 19.78
N LEU A 213 3.27 6.25 18.54
CA LEU A 213 3.62 5.03 17.81
C LEU A 213 4.98 4.44 18.22
N GLY A 214 5.69 5.10 19.14
CA GLY A 214 6.99 4.64 19.66
C GLY A 214 8.18 5.05 18.80
N PHE A 215 8.03 6.05 17.93
CA PHE A 215 9.16 6.63 17.22
C PHE A 215 9.92 7.58 18.13
N THR A 216 11.22 7.67 17.92
CA THR A 216 12.13 8.57 18.65
C THR A 216 12.76 9.57 17.70
N LEU A 217 13.08 10.77 18.19
CA LEU A 217 13.74 11.79 17.36
C LEU A 217 15.09 11.25 16.88
N TYR A 218 15.29 11.21 15.57
CA TYR A 218 16.51 10.78 14.91
C TYR A 218 17.37 11.98 14.52
N ALA A 219 16.76 12.97 13.85
CA ALA A 219 17.38 14.23 13.49
C ALA A 219 16.34 15.37 13.59
N GLY A 220 16.79 16.55 14.00
CA GLY A 220 15.93 17.73 14.16
C GLY A 220 16.39 18.89 13.28
N ASP A 221 15.43 19.71 12.86
CA ASP A 221 15.64 20.91 12.04
C ASP A 221 16.38 20.66 10.71
N THR A 222 16.17 19.49 10.12
CA THR A 222 16.66 19.16 8.77
C THR A 222 15.66 19.71 7.77
N ASP A 223 16.04 20.79 7.07
CA ASP A 223 15.17 21.50 6.11
C ASP A 223 13.79 21.88 6.68
N GLY A 224 13.76 22.29 7.95
CA GLY A 224 12.52 22.66 8.67
C GLY A 224 11.67 21.48 9.15
N MET A 225 12.14 20.25 8.98
CA MET A 225 11.49 19.03 9.44
C MET A 225 12.23 18.39 10.63
N ASN A 226 11.45 17.68 11.45
CA ASN A 226 11.96 16.69 12.39
C ASN A 226 11.81 15.30 11.77
N ILE A 227 12.87 14.51 11.85
CA ILE A 227 12.91 13.12 11.41
C ILE A 227 12.86 12.24 12.64
N TYR A 228 11.88 11.35 12.69
CA TYR A 228 11.72 10.36 13.74
C TYR A 228 11.98 8.97 13.17
N ARG A 229 12.55 8.08 13.99
CA ARG A 229 12.86 6.70 13.62
C ARG A 229 12.33 5.73 14.65
N LYS A 230 11.86 4.58 14.19
CA LYS A 230 11.50 3.41 14.99
C LYS A 230 12.14 2.15 14.42
N LYS A 231 12.76 1.35 15.29
CA LYS A 231 13.14 -0.04 14.97
C LYS A 231 11.92 -0.94 15.16
N LEU A 232 11.69 -1.87 14.23
CA LEU A 232 10.51 -2.73 14.20
C LEU A 232 10.72 -4.07 14.90
#